data_AF-A0A1Y4WQK4-F1
#
_entry.id   AF-A0A1Y4WQK4-F1
#
_cell.length_a   1.000
_cell.length_b   1.000
_cell.length_c   1.000
_cell.angle_alpha   90.00
_cell.angle_beta   90.00
_cell.angle_gamma   90.00
#
_symmetry.space_group_name_H-M   'P 1'
#
loop_
_entity.id
_entity.type
_entity.pdbx_description
1 polymer ?
#
loop_
_entity_poly.entity_id
_entity_poly.type
_entity_poly.pdbx_seq_one_letter_code
_entity_poly.pdbx_strand_id
1 'polypeptide(L)' 'MRIMENENRANLLRVHEALQEKGYNPIGQIVGYLLTEDPTYITNHLGARKLIRKIDRYHLLEDIVACYFNGHEK' A
#
# COMPACT_ATOMS: atom_id res chain seq x y z
N MET A 1 -17.33 5.84 -8.53
CA MET A 1 -15.89 5.99 -8.21
C MET A 1 -15.79 6.86 -6.97
N ARG A 2 -15.58 6.26 -5.79
CA ARG A 2 -15.76 6.93 -4.49
C ARG A 2 -14.50 7.73 -4.14
N ILE A 3 -14.67 8.91 -3.56
CA ILE A 3 -13.57 9.82 -3.16
C ILE A 3 -12.53 9.13 -2.26
N MET A 4 -12.94 8.18 -1.40
CA MET A 4 -12.07 7.43 -0.49
C MET A 4 -11.03 6.53 -1.19
N GLU A 5 -11.38 5.98 -2.35
CA GLU A 5 -10.51 5.13 -3.18
C GLU A 5 -9.27 5.92 -3.65
N ASN A 6 -9.45 7.23 -3.87
CA ASN A 6 -8.43 8.14 -4.35
C ASN A 6 -7.39 8.48 -3.26
N GLU A 7 -7.80 8.55 -2.00
CA GLU A 7 -6.89 8.85 -0.87
C GLU A 7 -5.99 7.66 -0.52
N ASN A 8 -6.53 6.43 -0.50
CA ASN A 8 -5.73 5.22 -0.27
C ASN A 8 -4.65 5.07 -1.33
N ARG A 9 -5.01 5.26 -2.60
CA ARG A 9 -4.07 5.26 -3.73
C ARG A 9 -2.99 6.33 -3.56
N ALA A 10 -3.37 7.54 -3.20
CA ALA A 10 -2.44 8.65 -3.00
C ALA A 10 -1.47 8.43 -1.81
N ASN A 11 -1.92 7.76 -0.74
CA ASN A 11 -1.08 7.39 0.38
C ASN A 11 -0.12 6.25 0.00
N LEU A 12 -0.58 5.22 -0.71
CA LEU A 12 0.26 4.13 -1.19
C LEU A 12 1.36 4.61 -2.13
N LEU A 13 1.05 5.54 -3.05
CA LEU A 13 2.05 6.12 -3.96
C LEU A 13 3.16 6.84 -3.19
N ARG A 14 2.81 7.65 -2.20
CA ARG A 14 3.80 8.34 -1.35
C ARG A 14 4.64 7.38 -0.53
N VAL A 15 4.05 6.31 -0.02
CA VAL A 15 4.77 5.25 0.70
C VAL A 15 5.74 4.55 -0.25
N HIS A 16 5.30 4.23 -1.45
CA HIS A 16 6.12 3.61 -2.49
C HIS A 16 7.33 4.49 -2.85
N GLU A 17 7.11 5.78 -3.11
CA GLU A 17 8.18 6.76 -3.38
C GLU A 17 9.17 6.84 -2.22
N ALA A 18 8.70 6.95 -0.98
CA ALA A 18 9.57 7.02 0.19
C ALA A 18 10.44 5.76 0.36
N LEU A 19 9.91 4.59 -0.01
CA LEU A 19 10.64 3.32 -0.01
C LEU A 19 11.70 3.29 -1.11
N GLN A 20 11.36 3.74 -2.33
CA GLN A 20 12.30 3.83 -3.45
C GLN A 20 13.46 4.79 -3.16
N GLU A 21 13.18 5.96 -2.61
CA GLU A 21 14.21 6.96 -2.26
C GLU A 21 15.23 6.44 -1.22
N LYS A 22 14.82 5.48 -0.40
CA LYS A 22 15.70 4.84 0.58
C LYS A 22 16.36 3.55 0.05
N GLY A 23 16.12 3.19 -1.20
CA GLY A 23 16.69 1.99 -1.82
C GLY A 23 16.08 0.68 -1.32
N TYR A 24 14.87 0.73 -0.74
CA TYR A 24 14.13 -0.46 -0.35
C TYR A 24 13.35 -1.04 -1.53
N ASN A 25 12.96 -2.32 -1.44
CA ASN A 25 11.98 -2.93 -2.34
C ASN A 25 10.56 -2.52 -1.89
N PRO A 26 9.89 -1.59 -2.59
CA PRO A 26 8.64 -1.02 -2.10
C PRO A 26 7.53 -2.06 -2.04
N ILE A 27 7.41 -2.90 -3.08
CA ILE A 27 6.36 -3.92 -3.17
C ILE A 27 6.53 -4.95 -2.07
N GLY A 28 7.74 -5.50 -1.90
CA GLY A 28 8.00 -6.49 -0.86
C GLY A 28 7.74 -5.97 0.56
N GLN A 29 8.08 -4.71 0.82
CA GLN A 29 7.87 -4.08 2.13
C GLN A 29 6.39 -3.74 2.40
N ILE A 30 5.66 -3.26 1.39
CA ILE A 30 4.21 -3.04 1.51
C ILE A 30 3.51 -4.38 1.76
N VAL A 31 3.85 -5.44 1.02
CA VAL A 31 3.31 -6.79 1.24
C VAL A 31 3.64 -7.29 2.66
N GLY A 32 4.88 -7.12 3.13
CA GLY A 32 5.27 -7.48 4.49
C GLY A 32 4.45 -6.76 5.56
N TYR A 33 4.20 -5.46 5.38
CA TYR A 33 3.31 -4.69 6.25
C TYR A 33 1.86 -5.19 6.22
N LEU A 34 1.31 -5.48 5.02
CA LEU A 34 -0.06 -5.97 4.89
C LEU A 34 -0.27 -7.32 5.59
N LEU A 35 0.74 -8.19 5.59
CA LEU A 35 0.68 -9.51 6.23
C LEU A 35 0.87 -9.47 7.74
N THR A 36 1.71 -8.58 8.26
CA THR A 36 2.18 -8.61 9.65
C THR A 36 1.66 -7.48 10.52
N GLU A 37 1.15 -6.42 9.89
CA GLU A 37 0.85 -5.14 10.52
C GLU A 37 2.05 -4.39 11.11
N ASP A 38 3.26 -4.94 10.95
CA ASP A 38 4.45 -4.39 11.58
C ASP A 38 4.95 -3.16 10.80
N PRO A 39 4.86 -1.96 11.37
CA PRO A 39 5.31 -0.74 10.72
C PRO A 39 6.83 -0.68 10.46
N THR A 40 7.63 -1.59 11.03
CA THR A 40 9.08 -1.66 10.78
C THR A 40 9.41 -2.01 9.34
N TYR A 41 8.51 -2.70 8.64
CA TYR A 41 8.61 -2.92 7.19
C TYR A 41 8.61 -1.63 6.39
N ILE A 42 8.14 -0.51 6.94
CA ILE A 42 8.05 0.75 6.20
C ILE A 42 9.06 1.74 6.76
N THR A 43 9.70 2.51 5.88
CA THR A 43 10.62 3.57 6.30
C THR A 43 9.90 4.70 7.05
N ASN A 44 10.60 5.37 7.99
CA ASN A 44 10.13 6.61 8.60
C ASN A 44 10.23 7.82 7.65
N HIS A 45 10.93 7.68 6.53
CA HIS A 45 11.14 8.74 5.54
C HIS A 45 9.82 9.32 5.03
N LEU A 46 9.75 10.65 4.88
CA LEU A 46 8.57 11.40 4.41
C LEU A 46 7.26 11.08 5.17
N GLY A 47 7.36 10.58 6.41
CA GLY A 47 6.20 10.18 7.19
C GLY A 47 5.47 8.94 6.65
N ALA A 48 6.13 8.10 5.83
CA ALA A 48 5.51 6.93 5.20
C ALA A 48 4.84 5.98 6.20
N ARG A 49 5.43 5.73 7.38
CA ARG A 49 4.78 4.94 8.45
C ARG A 49 3.43 5.51 8.91
N LYS A 50 3.29 6.84 8.95
CA LYS A 50 2.02 7.49 9.32
C LYS A 50 0.99 7.34 8.20
N LEU A 51 1.42 7.45 6.94
CA LEU A 51 0.55 7.34 5.77
C LEU A 51 0.00 5.92 5.60
N ILE A 52 0.86 4.91 5.71
CA ILE A 52 0.43 3.52 5.49
C ILE A 52 -0.56 3.04 6.55
N ARG A 53 -0.47 3.55 7.78
CA ARG A 53 -1.42 3.27 8.87
C ARG A 53 -2.81 3.90 8.67
N LYS A 54 -2.96 4.84 7.74
CA LYS A 54 -4.27 5.43 7.40
C LYS A 54 -5.05 4.62 6.38
N ILE A 55 -4.40 3.65 5.74
CA ILE A 55 -5.02 2.85 4.69
C ILE A 55 -5.94 1.82 5.33
N ASP A 56 -7.17 1.72 4.82
CA ASP A 56 -8.02 0.57 5.09
C ASP A 56 -7.45 -0.66 4.35
N ARG A 57 -6.75 -1.51 5.09
CA ARG A 57 -6.09 -2.70 4.54
C ARG A 57 -7.07 -3.76 4.05
N TYR A 58 -8.22 -3.89 4.71
CA TYR A 58 -9.20 -4.88 4.29
C TYR A 58 -9.71 -4.52 2.90
N HIS A 59 -10.12 -3.27 2.72
CA HIS A 59 -10.58 -2.80 1.42
C HIS A 59 -9.47 -2.84 0.36
N LEU A 60 -8.24 -2.46 0.71
CA LEU A 60 -7.10 -2.59 -0.22
C LEU A 60 -6.87 -4.05 -0.64
N LEU A 61 -6.93 -5.01 0.29
CA LEU A 61 -6.77 -6.43 -0.03
C LEU A 61 -7.93 -6.95 -0.89
N GLU A 62 -9.17 -6.55 -0.57
CA GLU A 62 -10.35 -6.85 -1.37
C GLU A 62 -10.17 -6.35 -2.82
N ASP A 63 -9.75 -5.09 -3.00
CA ASP A 63 -9.50 -4.50 -4.32
C ASP A 63 -8.39 -5.24 -5.08
N ILE A 64 -7.29 -5.59 -4.42
CA ILE A 64 -6.18 -6.36 -5.02
C ILE A 64 -6.67 -7.73 -5.48
N VAL A 65 -7.44 -8.43 -4.65
CA VAL A 65 -7.99 -9.76 -4.97
C VAL A 65 -9.02 -9.66 -6.10
N ALA A 66 -9.91 -8.67 -6.07
CA ALA A 66 -10.87 -8.42 -7.14
C ALA A 66 -10.15 -8.13 -8.47
N CYS A 67 -9.08 -7.33 -8.45
CA CYS A 67 -8.28 -7.04 -9.64
C CYS A 67 -7.61 -8.29 -10.23
N TYR A 68 -7.22 -9.27 -9.40
CA TYR A 68 -6.70 -10.55 -9.87
C TYR A 68 -7.75 -11.26 -10.75
N PHE A 69 -8.99 -11.38 -10.28
CA PHE A 69 -10.06 -12.06 -11.02
C PHE A 69 -10.61 -11.25 -12.21
N ASN A 70 -10.62 -9.91 -12.13
CA ASN A 70 -11.07 -9.05 -13.23
C ASN A 70 -10.15 -9.11 -14.47
N GLY A 71 -8.92 -9.59 -14.33
CA GLY A 71 -8.01 -9.87 -15.45
C GLY A 71 -8.13 -11.28 -16.04
N HIS A 72 -8.95 -12.15 -15.44
CA HIS A 72 -9.12 -13.56 -15.82
C HIS A 72 -10.41 -13.85 -16.60
N GLU A 73 -11.21 -12.84 -16.93
CA GLU A 73 -12.26 -12.96 -17.95
C GLU A 73 -11.64 -12.91 -19.35
N LYS A 74 -11.27 -14.08 -19.87
CA LYS A 74 -11.11 -14.35 -21.30
C LYS A 74 -11.92 -15.58 -21.69
#